data_AF-A0A4U7AQG7-F1
#
_entry.id   AF-A0A4U7AQG7-F1
#
_cell.length_a   1.000
_cell.length_b   1.000
_cell.length_c   1.000
_cell.angle_alpha   90.00
_cell.angle_beta   90.00
_cell.angle_gamma   90.00
#
_symmetry.space_group_name_H-M   'P 1'
#
loop_
_entity.id
_entity.type
_entity.pdbx_description
1 polymer ?
#
loop_
_entity_poly.entity_id
_entity_poly.type
_entity_poly.pdbx_seq_one_letter_code
_entity_poly.pdbx_strand_id
1 'polypeptide(L)'
;MWDLSGLEFDSAPELMTFFHWTCLTDLPNYKHPNHARLFPDKDALSALYAEPSLEFAPGLLEALQSDTPPPLSWFENLPSSCPKNKWGWYVVPMRKDGCEPRAYWGSGTKTDGGVGNRMKVYAEEKGLLPQRVRESLDEGYEITHIGLLGTVDIPGPALAPALEVFCLGVEAVFTWLFWGLWSKTTGYGAGTGACLWPVDTLEYGGLCTHSAFIEPGCKRHDLTAEELEAAAQVIKGRKLVAAAARGRRYRKRKADVDPEFYANRWTASVKKHAGEYRCETCNITFCSKEAMTKHLASDSAAELHAAAGVEFASEAERTALKATMKRSYDKRKEEDRYRCDPCDHTFANKLRFDEHNANPAFAAIHLAAENGEPPKQSAYRCRACNRGFSTKYSHRNHMDNPRFKPIHDKFNAAETASTLPSAQ
;
A
#
# COMPACT_ATOMS: atom_id res chain seq x y z
N MET A 1 -28.39 -18.32 -13.10
CA MET A 1 -28.28 -16.85 -13.02
C MET A 1 -27.55 -16.29 -14.23
N TRP A 2 -26.42 -16.90 -14.58
CA TRP A 2 -25.61 -16.48 -15.72
C TRP A 2 -26.05 -17.21 -16.98
N ASP A 3 -26.70 -16.52 -17.91
CA ASP A 3 -26.85 -17.02 -19.27
C ASP A 3 -25.71 -16.48 -20.11
N LEU A 4 -24.68 -17.31 -20.31
CA LEU A 4 -23.51 -16.99 -21.11
C LEU A 4 -23.66 -17.47 -22.57
N SER A 5 -24.81 -18.05 -22.94
CA SER A 5 -24.97 -18.67 -24.26
C SER A 5 -24.90 -17.62 -25.37
N GLY A 6 -23.98 -17.83 -26.32
CA GLY A 6 -23.78 -16.92 -27.46
C GLY A 6 -23.14 -15.58 -27.09
N LEU A 7 -22.58 -15.43 -25.89
CA LEU A 7 -21.82 -14.25 -25.48
C LEU A 7 -20.31 -14.57 -25.53
N GLU A 8 -19.56 -13.71 -26.20
CA GLU A 8 -18.10 -13.72 -26.21
C GLU A 8 -17.61 -12.50 -25.42
N PHE A 9 -16.56 -12.71 -24.62
CA PHE A 9 -15.94 -11.66 -23.81
C PHE A 9 -14.44 -11.68 -24.07
N ASP A 10 -13.89 -10.55 -24.49
CA ASP A 10 -12.49 -10.42 -24.89
C ASP A 10 -11.61 -9.94 -23.71
N SER A 11 -12.23 -9.52 -22.62
CA SER A 11 -11.53 -8.98 -21.46
C SER A 11 -12.23 -9.28 -20.12
N ALA A 12 -11.44 -9.36 -19.05
CA ALA A 12 -11.97 -9.53 -17.70
C ALA A 12 -12.90 -8.37 -17.28
N PRO A 13 -12.62 -7.08 -17.56
CA PRO A 13 -13.56 -6.00 -17.27
C PRO A 13 -14.93 -6.15 -17.94
N GLU A 14 -15.00 -6.58 -19.20
CA GLU A 14 -16.29 -6.79 -19.90
C GLU A 14 -17.11 -7.91 -19.26
N LEU A 15 -16.47 -9.05 -18.98
CA LEU A 15 -17.10 -10.18 -18.32
C LEU A 15 -17.56 -9.83 -16.90
N MET A 16 -16.72 -9.13 -16.13
CA MET A 16 -17.08 -8.67 -14.79
C MET A 16 -18.18 -7.60 -14.81
N THR A 17 -18.22 -6.76 -15.84
CA THR A 17 -19.33 -5.81 -16.06
C THR A 17 -20.64 -6.57 -16.25
N PHE A 18 -20.64 -7.62 -17.07
CA PHE A 18 -21.82 -8.48 -17.27
C PHE A 18 -22.30 -9.06 -15.94
N PHE A 19 -21.43 -9.76 -15.20
CA PHE A 19 -21.82 -10.38 -13.93
C PHE A 19 -22.33 -9.36 -12.89
N HIS A 20 -21.64 -8.24 -12.76
CA HIS A 20 -22.03 -7.19 -11.82
C HIS A 20 -23.37 -6.55 -12.23
N TRP A 21 -23.57 -6.27 -13.51
CA TRP A 21 -24.86 -5.75 -14.00
C TRP A 21 -26.00 -6.74 -13.79
N THR A 22 -25.80 -8.02 -14.08
CA THR A 22 -26.80 -9.08 -13.82
C THR A 22 -27.15 -9.16 -12.32
N CYS A 23 -26.17 -9.03 -11.42
CA CYS A 23 -26.46 -8.93 -9.98
C CYS A 23 -27.32 -7.70 -9.66
N LEU A 24 -27.04 -6.56 -10.29
CA LEU A 24 -27.81 -5.33 -10.09
C LEU A 24 -29.22 -5.43 -10.66
N THR A 25 -29.49 -6.20 -11.70
CA THR A 25 -30.85 -6.32 -12.26
C THR A 25 -31.66 -7.40 -11.56
N ASP A 26 -31.04 -8.56 -11.30
CA ASP A 26 -31.76 -9.77 -10.93
C ASP A 26 -31.93 -9.92 -9.41
N LEU A 27 -31.21 -9.13 -8.62
CA LEU A 27 -31.25 -9.14 -7.14
C LEU A 27 -31.82 -7.84 -6.54
N PRO A 28 -33.07 -7.45 -6.82
CA PRO A 28 -33.62 -6.17 -6.34
C PRO A 28 -33.71 -6.08 -4.82
N ASN A 29 -33.98 -7.19 -4.13
CA ASN A 29 -34.27 -7.20 -2.69
C ASN A 29 -33.08 -7.66 -1.82
N TYR A 30 -31.91 -7.92 -2.42
CA TYR A 30 -30.73 -8.41 -1.71
C TYR A 30 -29.49 -7.54 -2.00
N LYS A 31 -29.70 -6.23 -2.07
CA LYS A 31 -28.64 -5.24 -2.26
C LYS A 31 -28.96 -3.99 -1.48
N HIS A 32 -27.92 -3.30 -1.03
CA HIS A 32 -28.12 -1.99 -0.44
C HIS A 32 -28.61 -1.00 -1.51
N PRO A 33 -29.58 -0.11 -1.21
CA PRO A 33 -30.13 0.85 -2.18
C PRO A 33 -29.09 1.73 -2.88
N ASN A 34 -27.93 1.94 -2.26
CA ASN A 34 -26.84 2.73 -2.82
C ASN A 34 -26.33 2.19 -4.16
N HIS A 35 -26.35 0.87 -4.35
CA HIS A 35 -25.96 0.26 -5.62
C HIS A 35 -26.83 0.76 -6.78
N ALA A 36 -28.16 0.73 -6.62
CA ALA A 36 -29.09 1.19 -7.64
C ALA A 36 -29.04 2.72 -7.82
N ARG A 37 -28.78 3.46 -6.74
CA ARG A 37 -28.67 4.92 -6.79
C ARG A 37 -27.43 5.40 -7.55
N LEU A 38 -26.29 4.74 -7.33
CA LEU A 38 -25.01 5.12 -7.94
C LEU A 38 -24.84 4.52 -9.34
N PHE A 39 -25.48 3.38 -9.61
CA PHE A 39 -25.43 2.68 -10.89
C PHE A 39 -26.86 2.49 -11.44
N PRO A 40 -27.51 3.59 -11.90
CA PRO A 40 -28.89 3.53 -12.38
C PRO A 40 -29.02 2.78 -13.70
N ASP A 41 -27.95 2.71 -14.49
CA ASP A 41 -27.88 2.03 -15.78
C ASP A 41 -26.52 1.33 -15.96
N LYS A 42 -26.44 0.48 -17.00
CA LYS A 42 -25.24 -0.29 -17.30
C LYS A 42 -24.07 0.62 -17.70
N ASP A 43 -24.34 1.76 -18.30
CA ASP A 43 -23.30 2.69 -18.79
C ASP A 43 -22.57 3.35 -17.61
N ALA A 44 -23.30 3.76 -16.57
CA ALA A 44 -22.73 4.27 -15.32
C ALA A 44 -21.80 3.26 -14.65
N LEU A 45 -22.17 1.97 -14.66
CA LEU A 45 -21.32 0.90 -14.16
C LEU A 45 -20.10 0.66 -15.06
N SER A 46 -20.33 0.61 -16.37
CA SER A 46 -19.29 0.35 -17.38
C SER A 46 -18.21 1.43 -17.38
N ALA A 47 -18.57 2.68 -17.10
CA ALA A 47 -17.63 3.78 -16.93
C ALA A 47 -16.58 3.50 -15.83
N LEU A 48 -16.96 2.83 -14.74
CA LEU A 48 -16.02 2.45 -13.68
C LEU A 48 -15.14 1.25 -14.06
N TYR A 49 -15.67 0.32 -14.86
CA TYR A 49 -14.86 -0.76 -15.43
C TYR A 49 -13.89 -0.29 -16.52
N ALA A 50 -14.18 0.86 -17.15
CA ALA A 50 -13.31 1.51 -18.12
C ALA A 50 -12.22 2.40 -17.50
N GLU A 51 -12.16 2.50 -16.16
CA GLU A 51 -11.10 3.25 -15.47
C GLU A 51 -9.71 2.71 -15.84
N PRO A 52 -8.80 3.53 -16.41
CA PRO A 52 -7.52 3.03 -16.93
C PRO A 52 -6.60 2.39 -15.89
N SER A 53 -6.84 2.67 -14.61
CA SER A 53 -6.07 2.11 -13.50
C SER A 53 -6.62 0.78 -12.96
N LEU A 54 -7.79 0.35 -13.44
CA LEU A 54 -8.40 -0.92 -13.06
C LEU A 54 -7.70 -2.08 -13.75
N GLU A 55 -7.14 -2.96 -12.96
CA GLU A 55 -6.41 -4.14 -13.42
C GLU A 55 -6.92 -5.36 -12.66
N PHE A 56 -7.33 -6.40 -13.39
CA PHE A 56 -7.63 -7.71 -12.79
C PHE A 56 -6.40 -8.61 -12.81
N ALA A 57 -6.42 -9.63 -11.96
CA ALA A 57 -5.33 -10.59 -11.87
C ALA A 57 -5.11 -11.32 -13.21
N PRO A 58 -3.84 -11.64 -13.54
CA PRO A 58 -3.54 -12.43 -14.74
C PRO A 58 -4.21 -13.80 -14.66
N GLY A 59 -4.76 -14.28 -15.78
CA GLY A 59 -5.45 -15.57 -15.83
C GLY A 59 -6.90 -15.54 -15.34
N LEU A 60 -7.43 -14.39 -14.90
CA LEU A 60 -8.80 -14.31 -14.37
C LEU A 60 -9.85 -14.59 -15.45
N LEU A 61 -9.69 -14.03 -16.65
CA LEU A 61 -10.65 -14.23 -17.74
C LEU A 61 -10.74 -15.71 -18.10
N GLU A 62 -9.58 -16.34 -18.27
CA GLU A 62 -9.42 -17.76 -18.60
C GLU A 62 -9.99 -18.65 -17.49
N ALA A 63 -9.76 -18.30 -16.22
CA ALA A 63 -10.32 -19.03 -15.08
C ALA A 63 -11.86 -18.95 -15.04
N LEU A 64 -12.45 -17.79 -15.35
CA LEU A 64 -13.90 -17.60 -15.34
C LEU A 64 -14.60 -18.21 -16.55
N GLN A 65 -13.88 -18.41 -17.67
CA GLN A 65 -14.39 -19.08 -18.87
C GLN A 65 -14.12 -20.60 -18.88
N SER A 66 -13.46 -21.13 -17.85
CA SER A 66 -13.17 -22.56 -17.73
C SER A 66 -14.40 -23.38 -17.36
N ASP A 67 -14.56 -24.55 -17.99
CA ASP A 67 -15.60 -25.54 -17.66
C ASP A 67 -15.43 -26.12 -16.25
N THR A 68 -14.24 -26.03 -15.67
CA THR A 68 -13.91 -26.55 -14.34
C THR A 68 -13.50 -25.43 -13.38
N PRO A 69 -13.87 -25.52 -12.09
CA PRO A 69 -13.51 -24.51 -11.12
C PRO A 69 -11.99 -24.44 -10.91
N PRO A 70 -11.43 -23.25 -10.68
CA PRO A 70 -10.01 -23.14 -10.35
C PRO A 70 -9.73 -23.85 -9.03
N PRO A 71 -8.68 -24.68 -8.93
CA PRO A 71 -8.29 -25.30 -7.67
C PRO A 71 -7.81 -24.23 -6.68
N LEU A 72 -7.79 -24.54 -5.38
CA LEU A 72 -7.32 -23.56 -4.37
C LEU A 72 -5.89 -23.05 -4.67
N SER A 73 -5.05 -23.91 -5.25
CA SER A 73 -3.69 -23.58 -5.66
C SER A 73 -3.59 -22.48 -6.72
N TRP A 74 -4.64 -22.26 -7.53
CA TRP A 74 -4.68 -21.14 -8.46
C TRP A 74 -4.66 -19.81 -7.70
N PHE A 75 -5.49 -19.70 -6.64
CA PHE A 75 -5.51 -18.52 -5.78
C PHE A 75 -4.20 -18.33 -5.00
N GLU A 76 -3.53 -19.42 -4.62
CA GLU A 76 -2.21 -19.40 -3.95
C GLU A 76 -1.07 -18.90 -4.88
N ASN A 77 -1.28 -18.94 -6.20
CA ASN A 77 -0.32 -18.44 -7.18
C ASN A 77 -0.58 -17.00 -7.64
N LEU A 78 -1.68 -16.37 -7.18
CA LEU A 78 -1.98 -14.98 -7.51
C LEU A 78 -0.93 -14.01 -6.95
N PRO A 79 -0.75 -12.81 -7.54
CA PRO A 79 0.17 -11.81 -7.02
C PRO A 79 -0.11 -11.47 -5.56
N SER A 80 0.91 -11.54 -4.68
CA SER A 80 0.80 -11.13 -3.27
C SER A 80 1.51 -9.82 -2.94
N SER A 81 2.28 -9.27 -3.89
CA SER A 81 2.88 -7.94 -3.75
C SER A 81 1.84 -6.87 -4.05
N CYS A 82 1.35 -6.21 -3.00
CA CYS A 82 0.44 -5.09 -3.17
C CYS A 82 1.18 -3.82 -3.63
N PRO A 83 0.75 -3.19 -4.75
CA PRO A 83 1.21 -1.86 -5.09
C PRO A 83 0.82 -0.84 -4.00
N LYS A 84 1.64 0.18 -3.79
CA LYS A 84 1.33 1.22 -2.80
C LYS A 84 0.13 2.04 -3.26
N ASN A 85 -0.73 2.42 -2.31
CA ASN A 85 -1.84 3.36 -2.53
C ASN A 85 -2.83 2.90 -3.62
N LYS A 86 -3.18 1.61 -3.62
CA LYS A 86 -4.24 1.06 -4.45
C LYS A 86 -5.41 0.57 -3.60
N TRP A 87 -6.63 0.69 -4.12
CA TRP A 87 -7.73 -0.16 -3.70
C TRP A 87 -7.70 -1.48 -4.48
N GLY A 88 -8.47 -2.46 -4.05
CA GLY A 88 -8.52 -3.73 -4.76
C GLY A 88 -9.21 -4.83 -3.98
N TRP A 89 -9.15 -6.02 -4.57
CA TRP A 89 -9.79 -7.24 -4.09
C TRP A 89 -8.74 -8.31 -3.86
N TYR A 90 -8.96 -9.12 -2.84
CA TYR A 90 -8.05 -10.17 -2.44
C TYR A 90 -8.81 -11.42 -2.02
N VAL A 91 -8.08 -12.53 -2.06
CA VAL A 91 -8.48 -13.83 -1.54
C VAL A 91 -7.46 -14.28 -0.49
N VAL A 92 -7.93 -14.96 0.55
CA VAL A 92 -7.11 -15.52 1.63
C VAL A 92 -7.35 -17.03 1.70
N PRO A 93 -6.57 -17.83 0.94
CA PRO A 93 -6.56 -19.28 1.06
C PRO A 93 -6.07 -19.75 2.44
N MET A 94 -6.72 -20.78 2.97
CA MET A 94 -6.40 -21.39 4.26
C MET A 94 -6.42 -22.92 4.16
N ARG A 95 -5.42 -23.56 4.77
CA ARG A 95 -5.30 -25.03 4.79
C ARG A 95 -5.14 -25.56 6.20
N LYS A 96 -5.59 -26.79 6.40
CA LYS A 96 -5.32 -27.60 7.58
C LYS A 96 -5.23 -29.04 7.13
N ASP A 97 -4.20 -29.74 7.58
CA ASP A 97 -3.97 -31.13 7.19
C ASP A 97 -5.18 -32.01 7.50
N GLY A 98 -5.58 -32.83 6.52
CA GLY A 98 -6.74 -33.73 6.63
C GLY A 98 -8.11 -33.05 6.67
N CYS A 99 -8.19 -31.72 6.48
CA CYS A 99 -9.45 -30.98 6.46
C CYS A 99 -9.69 -30.34 5.08
N GLU A 100 -10.96 -30.12 4.73
CA GLU A 100 -11.33 -29.36 3.53
C GLU A 100 -10.70 -27.95 3.60
N PRO A 101 -9.97 -27.51 2.56
CA PRO A 101 -9.43 -26.15 2.50
C PRO A 101 -10.53 -25.08 2.53
N ARG A 102 -10.18 -23.85 2.93
CA ARG A 102 -11.12 -22.73 3.02
C ARG A 102 -10.54 -21.48 2.39
N ALA A 103 -11.39 -20.57 1.95
CA ALA A 103 -10.96 -19.28 1.43
C ALA A 103 -11.92 -18.14 1.77
N TYR A 104 -11.36 -16.95 1.97
CA TYR A 104 -12.09 -15.71 2.22
C TYR A 104 -11.84 -14.71 1.09
N TRP A 105 -12.89 -14.07 0.59
CA TRP A 105 -12.80 -12.99 -0.39
C TRP A 105 -13.14 -11.67 0.28
N GLY A 106 -12.42 -10.62 -0.09
CA GLY A 106 -12.69 -9.29 0.42
C GLY A 106 -12.10 -8.18 -0.43
N SER A 107 -12.48 -6.95 -0.11
CA SER A 107 -11.92 -5.73 -0.70
C SER A 107 -11.22 -4.85 0.34
N GLY A 108 -10.36 -3.97 -0.15
CA GLY A 108 -9.60 -3.02 0.66
C GLY A 108 -9.67 -1.60 0.12
N THR A 109 -10.66 -0.84 0.56
CA THR A 109 -11.00 0.50 0.04
C THR A 109 -10.66 1.64 1.00
N LYS A 110 -9.79 1.41 1.99
CA LYS A 110 -9.38 2.49 2.90
C LYS A 110 -8.48 3.50 2.19
N THR A 111 -8.84 4.78 2.30
CA THR A 111 -8.03 5.89 1.73
C THR A 111 -6.64 5.97 2.34
N ASP A 112 -6.43 5.51 3.58
CA ASP A 112 -5.13 5.36 4.20
C ASP A 112 -4.55 3.95 4.02
N GLY A 113 -3.79 3.80 2.93
CA GLY A 113 -2.97 2.62 2.65
C GLY A 113 -3.68 1.46 1.94
N GLY A 114 -4.97 1.61 1.61
CA GLY A 114 -5.68 0.77 0.64
C GLY A 114 -5.66 -0.72 0.96
N VAL A 115 -5.65 -1.54 -0.09
CA VAL A 115 -5.70 -3.00 0.01
C VAL A 115 -4.44 -3.58 0.65
N GLY A 116 -3.28 -2.94 0.49
CA GLY A 116 -2.02 -3.38 1.09
C GLY A 116 -2.05 -3.40 2.62
N ASN A 117 -2.69 -2.40 3.25
CA ASN A 117 -2.91 -2.41 4.70
C ASN A 117 -3.82 -3.56 5.12
N ARG A 118 -4.82 -3.90 4.30
CA ARG A 118 -5.73 -5.01 4.59
C ARG A 118 -5.02 -6.36 4.48
N MET A 119 -4.22 -6.58 3.45
CA MET A 119 -3.40 -7.79 3.31
C MET A 119 -2.41 -7.93 4.47
N LYS A 120 -1.81 -6.83 4.93
CA LYS A 120 -0.89 -6.84 6.08
C LYS A 120 -1.56 -7.35 7.37
N VAL A 121 -2.85 -7.05 7.59
CA VAL A 121 -3.60 -7.56 8.75
C VAL A 121 -3.66 -9.08 8.75
N TYR A 122 -3.83 -9.71 7.59
CA TYR A 122 -3.81 -11.17 7.46
C TYR A 122 -2.39 -11.73 7.59
N ALA A 123 -1.41 -11.14 6.91
CA ALA A 123 -0.02 -11.62 6.93
C ALA A 123 0.62 -11.55 8.33
N GLU A 124 0.20 -10.59 9.16
CA GLU A 124 0.67 -10.47 10.54
C GLU A 124 -0.30 -11.06 11.57
N GLU A 125 -1.47 -11.56 11.11
CA GLU A 125 -2.60 -12.01 11.95
C GLU A 125 -2.96 -11.01 13.06
N LYS A 126 -2.84 -9.71 12.74
CA LYS A 126 -2.97 -8.60 13.69
C LYS A 126 -4.02 -7.61 13.23
N GLY A 127 -5.03 -7.45 14.07
CA GLY A 127 -6.10 -6.47 13.88
C GLY A 127 -7.46 -7.12 13.78
N LEU A 128 -8.38 -6.47 13.05
CA LEU A 128 -9.74 -6.98 12.87
C LEU A 128 -9.77 -7.97 11.70
N LEU A 129 -9.95 -9.25 12.04
CA LEU A 129 -10.17 -10.33 11.09
C LEU A 129 -11.67 -10.63 10.98
N PRO A 130 -12.17 -11.07 9.81
CA PRO A 130 -13.53 -11.58 9.68
C PRO A 130 -13.76 -12.76 10.65
N GLN A 131 -14.99 -12.91 11.14
CA GLN A 131 -15.34 -13.91 12.15
C GLN A 131 -14.87 -15.32 11.77
N ARG A 132 -15.25 -15.81 10.59
CA ARG A 132 -14.93 -17.18 10.15
C ARG A 132 -13.45 -17.40 9.84
N VAL A 133 -12.73 -16.33 9.47
CA VAL A 133 -11.26 -16.40 9.33
C VAL A 133 -10.63 -16.60 10.70
N ARG A 134 -11.05 -15.84 11.72
CA ARG A 134 -10.56 -16.00 13.09
C ARG A 134 -10.89 -17.39 13.64
N GLU A 135 -12.13 -17.84 13.51
CA GLU A 135 -12.54 -19.18 13.94
C GLU A 135 -11.72 -20.27 13.24
N SER A 136 -11.42 -20.12 11.95
CA SER A 136 -10.57 -21.08 11.23
C SER A 136 -9.13 -21.09 11.77
N LEU A 137 -8.55 -19.92 12.08
CA LEU A 137 -7.23 -19.85 12.73
C LEU A 137 -7.26 -20.53 14.12
N ASP A 138 -8.30 -20.29 14.91
CA ASP A 138 -8.49 -20.91 16.23
C ASP A 138 -8.67 -22.44 16.12
N GLU A 139 -9.27 -22.92 15.02
CA GLU A 139 -9.37 -24.34 14.67
C GLU A 139 -8.05 -24.95 14.17
N GLY A 140 -7.00 -24.15 13.98
CA GLY A 140 -5.67 -24.59 13.51
C GLY A 140 -5.52 -24.64 12.00
N TYR A 141 -6.34 -23.90 11.24
CA TYR A 141 -6.03 -23.60 9.84
C TYR A 141 -4.92 -22.55 9.76
N GLU A 142 -4.08 -22.67 8.74
CA GLU A 142 -3.03 -21.70 8.42
C GLU A 142 -3.41 -20.91 7.17
N ILE A 143 -3.16 -19.60 7.17
CA ILE A 143 -3.24 -18.79 5.96
C ILE A 143 -2.04 -19.13 5.08
N THR A 144 -2.28 -19.76 3.92
CA THR A 144 -1.20 -20.20 3.03
C THR A 144 -0.74 -19.11 2.09
N HIS A 145 -1.63 -18.17 1.75
CA HIS A 145 -1.34 -17.06 0.85
C HIS A 145 -2.31 -15.89 1.02
N ILE A 146 -1.99 -14.76 0.40
CA ILE A 146 -2.94 -13.65 0.21
C ILE A 146 -2.80 -13.20 -1.24
N GLY A 147 -3.75 -13.62 -2.08
CA GLY A 147 -3.75 -13.36 -3.50
C GLY A 147 -4.52 -12.10 -3.84
N LEU A 148 -4.00 -11.26 -4.73
CA LEU A 148 -4.72 -10.13 -5.32
C LEU A 148 -5.51 -10.58 -6.53
N LEU A 149 -6.81 -10.27 -6.55
CA LEU A 149 -7.72 -10.53 -7.65
C LEU A 149 -7.83 -9.35 -8.62
N GLY A 150 -7.49 -8.15 -8.15
CA GLY A 150 -7.43 -6.95 -8.95
C GLY A 150 -7.15 -5.72 -8.11
N THR A 151 -6.79 -4.62 -8.77
CA THR A 151 -6.51 -3.33 -8.13
C THR A 151 -7.06 -2.18 -8.95
N VAL A 152 -7.28 -1.05 -8.29
CA VAL A 152 -7.65 0.23 -8.91
C VAL A 152 -6.98 1.37 -8.12
N ASP A 153 -6.69 2.50 -8.75
CA ASP A 153 -6.13 3.65 -8.02
C ASP A 153 -7.09 4.13 -6.92
N ILE A 154 -6.50 4.63 -5.83
CA ILE A 154 -7.30 5.35 -4.82
C ILE A 154 -7.84 6.62 -5.52
N PRO A 155 -9.16 6.78 -5.61
CA PRO A 155 -9.76 7.87 -6.37
C PRO A 155 -9.66 9.19 -5.61
N GLY A 156 -9.88 10.29 -6.34
CA GLY A 156 -10.15 11.59 -5.72
C GLY A 156 -11.42 11.58 -4.87
N PRO A 157 -11.58 12.51 -3.91
CA PRO A 157 -12.73 12.55 -3.02
C PRO A 157 -14.11 12.53 -3.69
N ALA A 158 -14.27 13.18 -4.85
CA ALA A 158 -15.52 13.19 -5.60
C ALA A 158 -15.95 11.79 -6.09
N LEU A 159 -15.02 10.98 -6.58
CA LEU A 159 -15.30 9.64 -7.11
C LEU A 159 -15.28 8.56 -6.01
N ALA A 160 -14.67 8.83 -4.86
CA ALA A 160 -14.47 7.87 -3.78
C ALA A 160 -15.74 7.13 -3.32
N PRO A 161 -16.90 7.78 -3.10
CA PRO A 161 -18.11 7.06 -2.69
C PRO A 161 -18.61 6.07 -3.75
N ALA A 162 -18.61 6.47 -5.03
CA ALA A 162 -19.05 5.62 -6.12
C ALA A 162 -18.12 4.42 -6.29
N LEU A 163 -16.80 4.66 -6.29
CA LEU A 163 -15.83 3.59 -6.45
C LEU A 163 -15.79 2.64 -5.23
N GLU A 164 -16.08 3.12 -4.02
CA GLU A 164 -16.18 2.25 -2.83
C GLU A 164 -17.36 1.27 -2.96
N VAL A 165 -18.53 1.74 -3.40
CA VAL A 165 -19.71 0.88 -3.63
C VAL A 165 -19.50 -0.05 -4.83
N PHE A 166 -18.79 0.41 -5.86
CA PHE A 166 -18.35 -0.43 -6.96
C PHE A 166 -17.46 -1.57 -6.47
N CYS A 167 -16.48 -1.30 -5.60
CA CYS A 167 -15.62 -2.33 -5.03
C CYS A 167 -16.39 -3.37 -4.22
N LEU A 168 -17.41 -2.95 -3.45
CA LEU A 168 -18.29 -3.89 -2.75
C LEU A 168 -19.08 -4.78 -3.72
N GLY A 169 -19.53 -4.21 -4.85
CA GLY A 169 -20.21 -4.95 -5.90
C GLY A 169 -19.31 -5.99 -6.57
N VAL A 170 -18.07 -5.63 -6.90
CA VAL A 170 -17.08 -6.57 -7.45
C VAL A 170 -16.71 -7.66 -6.42
N GLU A 171 -16.58 -7.30 -5.13
CA GLU A 171 -16.36 -8.27 -4.04
C GLU A 171 -17.53 -9.28 -3.94
N ALA A 172 -18.77 -8.80 -4.04
CA ALA A 172 -19.96 -9.63 -4.05
C ALA A 172 -19.97 -10.59 -5.25
N VAL A 173 -19.65 -10.07 -6.44
CA VAL A 173 -19.53 -10.89 -7.66
C VAL A 173 -18.48 -11.99 -7.47
N PHE A 174 -17.26 -11.67 -7.02
CA PHE A 174 -16.26 -12.70 -6.74
C PHE A 174 -16.73 -13.72 -5.70
N THR A 175 -17.39 -13.24 -4.64
CA THR A 175 -17.94 -14.11 -3.59
C THR A 175 -18.98 -15.07 -4.14
N TRP A 176 -19.80 -14.69 -5.13
CA TRP A 176 -20.76 -15.59 -5.75
C TRP A 176 -20.13 -16.50 -6.80
N LEU A 177 -19.35 -15.95 -7.75
CA LEU A 177 -18.72 -16.72 -8.83
C LEU A 177 -17.90 -17.89 -8.28
N PHE A 178 -17.10 -17.64 -7.23
CA PHE A 178 -16.25 -18.64 -6.58
C PHE A 178 -16.87 -19.31 -5.36
N TRP A 179 -18.13 -19.01 -5.04
CA TRP A 179 -18.83 -19.44 -3.82
C TRP A 179 -18.00 -19.24 -2.53
N GLY A 180 -17.51 -18.02 -2.33
CA GLY A 180 -16.80 -17.60 -1.11
C GLY A 180 -17.67 -17.56 0.16
N LEU A 181 -18.91 -18.04 0.10
CA LEU A 181 -19.89 -18.03 1.18
C LEU A 181 -19.76 -19.27 2.08
N TRP A 182 -19.93 -19.05 3.39
CA TRP A 182 -19.80 -20.10 4.40
C TRP A 182 -20.79 -21.25 4.23
N SER A 183 -22.07 -20.92 3.99
CA SER A 183 -23.10 -21.94 3.82
C SER A 183 -23.21 -22.35 2.35
N LYS A 184 -23.10 -23.65 2.07
CA LYS A 184 -23.32 -24.23 0.73
C LYS A 184 -24.81 -24.35 0.35
N THR A 185 -25.72 -24.15 1.30
CA THR A 185 -27.17 -24.33 1.10
C THR A 185 -27.98 -23.05 1.19
N THR A 186 -27.42 -21.99 1.79
CA THR A 186 -28.09 -20.69 1.90
C THR A 186 -27.94 -19.93 0.58
N GLY A 187 -29.04 -19.39 0.06
CA GLY A 187 -29.02 -18.70 -1.23
C GLY A 187 -28.38 -17.31 -1.22
N TYR A 188 -28.25 -16.65 -0.07
CA TYR A 188 -27.66 -15.29 0.04
C TYR A 188 -28.13 -14.32 -1.05
N GLY A 189 -29.44 -14.27 -1.30
CA GLY A 189 -30.06 -13.47 -2.36
C GLY A 189 -29.94 -14.05 -3.75
N ALA A 190 -28.76 -14.53 -4.13
CA ALA A 190 -28.44 -14.96 -5.49
C ALA A 190 -28.79 -16.43 -5.79
N GLY A 191 -29.10 -17.21 -4.77
CA GLY A 191 -29.22 -18.67 -4.87
C GLY A 191 -27.87 -19.35 -5.04
N THR A 192 -27.85 -20.68 -4.93
CA THR A 192 -26.64 -21.48 -5.18
C THR A 192 -26.22 -21.50 -6.65
N GLY A 193 -27.16 -21.27 -7.57
CA GLY A 193 -26.92 -21.14 -9.01
C GLY A 193 -26.25 -19.83 -9.45
N ALA A 194 -25.74 -19.04 -8.49
CA ALA A 194 -24.87 -17.89 -8.73
C ALA A 194 -23.38 -18.27 -8.69
N CYS A 195 -23.03 -19.47 -8.20
CA CYS A 195 -21.72 -20.04 -8.49
C CYS A 195 -21.64 -20.41 -9.98
N LEU A 196 -20.49 -20.19 -10.61
CA LEU A 196 -20.27 -20.59 -12.01
C LEU A 196 -20.28 -22.11 -12.17
N TRP A 197 -19.84 -22.82 -11.13
CA TRP A 197 -19.77 -24.27 -11.09
C TRP A 197 -20.70 -24.84 -10.03
N PRO A 198 -21.07 -26.13 -10.10
CA PRO A 198 -21.75 -26.79 -8.99
C PRO A 198 -20.93 -26.65 -7.69
N VAL A 199 -21.56 -26.18 -6.61
CA VAL A 199 -20.86 -25.81 -5.36
C VAL A 199 -20.12 -27.00 -4.72
N ASP A 200 -20.58 -28.23 -4.99
CA ASP A 200 -19.99 -29.48 -4.53
C ASP A 200 -18.75 -29.92 -5.32
N THR A 201 -18.45 -29.30 -6.47
CA THR A 201 -17.22 -29.57 -7.25
C THR A 201 -16.06 -28.67 -6.85
N LEU A 202 -16.28 -27.67 -6.00
CA LEU A 202 -15.22 -26.81 -5.47
C LEU A 202 -14.35 -27.56 -4.48
N GLU A 203 -13.03 -27.46 -4.62
CA GLU A 203 -12.05 -28.07 -3.71
C GLU A 203 -11.92 -27.35 -2.35
N TYR A 204 -12.74 -26.33 -2.10
CA TYR A 204 -12.64 -25.47 -0.94
C TYR A 204 -14.01 -24.98 -0.47
N GLY A 205 -14.10 -24.62 0.82
CA GLY A 205 -15.23 -23.92 1.43
C GLY A 205 -15.03 -22.40 1.50
N GLY A 206 -16.13 -21.65 1.46
CA GLY A 206 -16.12 -20.20 1.66
C GLY A 206 -16.08 -19.79 3.13
N LEU A 207 -15.66 -18.56 3.42
CA LEU A 207 -15.60 -17.98 4.77
C LEU A 207 -16.45 -16.70 4.93
N CYS A 208 -17.06 -16.19 3.85
CA CYS A 208 -17.91 -15.01 3.92
C CYS A 208 -19.26 -15.36 4.55
N THR A 209 -19.68 -14.60 5.56
CA THR A 209 -20.97 -14.82 6.25
C THR A 209 -22.14 -14.16 5.55
N HIS A 210 -21.87 -13.23 4.64
CA HIS A 210 -22.83 -12.52 3.82
C HIS A 210 -22.12 -12.04 2.54
N SER A 211 -22.91 -11.59 1.57
CA SER A 211 -22.39 -10.90 0.38
C SER A 211 -22.14 -9.43 0.70
N ALA A 212 -21.05 -8.86 0.22
CA ALA A 212 -20.74 -7.44 0.36
C ALA A 212 -21.80 -6.51 -0.29
N PHE A 213 -22.69 -7.05 -1.12
CA PHE A 213 -23.73 -6.31 -1.82
C PHE A 213 -24.80 -5.68 -0.90
N ILE A 214 -24.94 -6.19 0.32
CA ILE A 214 -25.84 -5.61 1.34
C ILE A 214 -25.17 -4.48 2.13
N GLU A 215 -23.87 -4.24 1.92
CA GLU A 215 -23.15 -3.19 2.62
C GLU A 215 -23.44 -1.80 2.03
N PRO A 216 -23.55 -0.76 2.88
CA PRO A 216 -23.87 0.59 2.42
C PRO A 216 -22.71 1.32 1.73
N GLY A 217 -21.46 0.87 1.93
CA GLY A 217 -20.26 1.62 1.55
C GLY A 217 -20.16 2.99 2.24
N CYS A 218 -19.63 3.98 1.53
CA CYS A 218 -19.40 5.32 2.06
C CYS A 218 -20.71 6.03 2.44
N LYS A 219 -20.82 6.52 3.67
CA LYS A 219 -21.97 7.32 4.15
C LYS A 219 -22.13 8.71 3.53
N ARG A 220 -21.27 9.08 2.56
CA ARG A 220 -21.22 10.42 1.94
C ARG A 220 -21.63 10.40 0.47
N HIS A 221 -22.31 9.34 0.03
CA HIS A 221 -22.80 9.20 -1.34
C HIS A 221 -23.86 10.25 -1.73
N ASP A 222 -24.46 10.95 -0.76
CA ASP A 222 -25.43 12.03 -0.97
C ASP A 222 -24.81 13.40 -1.26
N LEU A 223 -23.50 13.55 -1.04
CA LEU A 223 -22.81 14.83 -1.15
C LEU A 223 -22.43 15.14 -2.59
N THR A 224 -22.40 16.42 -2.96
CA THR A 224 -21.84 16.85 -4.25
C THR A 224 -20.33 16.66 -4.30
N ALA A 225 -19.74 16.74 -5.50
CA ALA A 225 -18.29 16.68 -5.67
C ALA A 225 -17.59 17.76 -4.82
N GLU A 226 -18.10 18.99 -4.81
CA GLU A 226 -17.54 20.10 -4.04
C GLU A 226 -17.63 19.85 -2.52
N GLU A 227 -18.75 19.31 -2.05
CA GLU A 227 -18.95 18.95 -0.65
C GLU A 227 -18.03 17.80 -0.21
N LEU A 228 -17.81 16.82 -1.08
CA LEU A 228 -16.88 15.71 -0.86
C LEU A 228 -15.44 16.21 -0.76
N GLU A 229 -15.03 17.10 -1.65
CA GLU A 229 -13.71 17.74 -1.62
C GLU A 229 -13.53 18.58 -0.33
N ALA A 230 -14.52 19.40 0.03
CA ALA A 230 -14.49 20.18 1.26
C ALA A 230 -14.41 19.28 2.51
N ALA A 231 -15.21 18.21 2.55
CA ALA A 231 -15.16 17.22 3.63
C ALA A 231 -13.79 16.53 3.71
N ALA A 232 -13.18 16.21 2.57
CA ALA A 232 -11.84 15.63 2.52
C ALA A 232 -10.77 16.59 3.09
N GLN A 233 -10.85 17.89 2.79
CA GLN A 233 -9.97 18.90 3.38
C GLN A 233 -10.12 18.99 4.90
N VAL A 234 -11.36 18.96 5.40
CA VAL A 234 -11.63 18.95 6.85
C VAL A 234 -11.05 17.69 7.51
N ILE A 235 -11.25 16.52 6.90
CA ILE A 235 -10.69 15.26 7.39
C ILE A 235 -9.16 15.30 7.38
N LYS A 236 -8.54 15.83 6.32
CA LYS A 236 -7.09 15.99 6.22
C LYS A 236 -6.57 16.89 7.35
N GLY A 237 -7.19 18.05 7.58
CA GLY A 237 -6.84 18.96 8.67
C GLY A 237 -6.92 18.27 10.05
N ARG A 238 -8.01 17.53 10.32
CA ARG A 238 -8.16 16.75 11.58
C ARG A 238 -7.07 15.68 11.73
N LYS A 239 -6.72 14.95 10.66
CA LYS A 239 -5.66 13.94 10.67
C LYS A 239 -4.29 14.57 10.99
N LEU A 240 -4.00 15.74 10.42
CA LEU A 240 -2.77 16.49 10.67
C LEU A 240 -2.66 16.97 12.13
N VAL A 241 -3.73 17.55 12.68
CA VAL A 241 -3.78 17.96 14.11
C VAL A 241 -3.57 16.75 15.04
N ALA A 242 -4.24 15.63 14.74
CA ALA A 242 -4.09 14.40 15.51
C ALA A 242 -2.66 13.83 15.41
N ALA A 243 -2.03 13.90 14.24
CA ALA A 243 -0.64 13.49 14.04
C ALA A 243 0.33 14.36 14.85
N ALA A 244 0.15 15.69 14.84
CA ALA A 244 0.93 16.61 15.65
C ALA A 244 0.80 16.31 17.15
N ALA A 245 -0.43 16.04 17.63
CA ALA A 245 -0.68 15.64 19.02
C ALA A 245 0.01 14.32 19.39
N ARG A 246 -0.03 13.30 18.52
CA ARG A 246 0.72 12.04 18.70
C ARG A 246 2.23 12.29 18.77
N GLY A 247 2.76 13.13 17.87
CA GLY A 247 4.17 13.51 17.86
C GLY A 247 4.61 14.24 19.15
N ARG A 248 3.74 15.09 19.72
CA ARG A 248 3.98 15.72 21.03
C ARG A 248 4.04 14.68 22.15
N ARG A 249 3.07 13.77 22.23
CA ARG A 249 3.05 12.69 23.24
C ARG A 249 4.27 11.77 23.15
N TYR A 250 4.68 11.40 21.93
CA TYR A 250 5.86 10.58 21.70
C TYR A 250 7.14 11.26 22.23
N ARG A 251 7.32 12.55 21.90
CA ARG A 251 8.47 13.35 22.37
C ARG A 251 8.49 13.46 23.89
N LYS A 252 7.33 13.74 24.51
CA LYS A 252 7.21 13.78 25.97
C LYS A 252 7.63 12.46 26.60
N ARG A 253 7.03 11.33 26.18
CA ARG A 253 7.38 10.00 26.69
C ARG A 253 8.87 9.68 26.56
N LYS A 254 9.48 10.06 25.44
CA LYS A 254 10.91 9.82 25.25
C LYS A 254 11.78 10.72 26.14
N ALA A 255 11.38 11.97 26.36
CA ALA A 255 12.03 12.86 27.31
C ALA A 255 11.87 12.38 28.77
N ASP A 256 10.75 11.77 29.12
CA ASP A 256 10.53 11.18 30.44
C ASP A 256 11.41 9.93 30.66
N VAL A 257 11.70 9.16 29.60
CA VAL A 257 12.52 7.92 29.67
C VAL A 257 14.01 8.21 29.78
N ASP A 258 14.50 9.23 29.08
CA ASP A 258 15.92 9.62 29.12
C ASP A 258 16.03 11.15 29.19
N PRO A 259 15.77 11.72 30.39
CA PRO A 259 15.75 13.17 30.59
C PRO A 259 17.10 13.80 30.25
N GLU A 260 18.20 13.09 30.50
CA GLU A 260 19.56 13.59 30.30
C GLU A 260 19.94 13.60 28.81
N PHE A 261 19.63 12.54 28.03
CA PHE A 261 19.78 12.56 26.57
C PHE A 261 18.91 13.63 25.92
N TYR A 262 17.66 13.81 26.38
CA TYR A 262 16.78 14.82 25.81
C TYR A 262 17.15 16.25 26.23
N ALA A 263 17.64 16.45 27.46
CA ALA A 263 18.24 17.71 27.90
C ALA A 263 19.54 18.01 27.14
N ASN A 264 20.38 16.99 26.88
CA ASN A 264 21.65 17.16 26.18
C ASN A 264 21.50 17.26 24.64
N ARG A 265 20.50 16.62 24.03
CA ARG A 265 20.06 16.92 22.65
C ARG A 265 19.54 18.37 22.52
N TRP A 266 19.14 18.96 23.65
CA TRP A 266 18.79 20.37 23.83
C TRP A 266 19.98 21.27 24.16
N THR A 267 21.22 20.76 24.16
CA THR A 267 22.39 21.54 24.57
C THR A 267 23.28 21.95 23.39
N ALA A 268 23.98 23.07 23.61
CA ALA A 268 24.72 23.93 22.68
C ALA A 268 23.87 24.73 21.66
N SER A 269 23.10 24.08 20.78
CA SER A 269 22.54 24.81 19.63
C SER A 269 21.23 25.57 19.90
N VAL A 270 20.35 25.05 20.77
CA VAL A 270 19.11 25.74 21.19
C VAL A 270 19.39 26.80 22.26
N LYS A 271 20.37 26.56 23.16
CA LYS A 271 20.83 27.56 24.15
C LYS A 271 21.37 28.85 23.50
N LYS A 272 21.94 28.76 22.30
CA LYS A 272 22.48 29.92 21.55
C LYS A 272 21.39 30.73 20.82
N HIS A 273 20.25 30.13 20.51
CA HIS A 273 19.14 30.73 19.74
C HIS A 273 17.80 30.59 20.46
N ALA A 274 17.79 30.69 21.79
CA ALA A 274 16.62 30.42 22.63
C ALA A 274 15.38 31.21 22.16
N GLY A 275 14.45 30.51 21.51
CA GLY A 275 13.19 31.07 21.01
C GLY A 275 13.24 31.78 19.65
N GLU A 276 14.42 32.11 19.13
CA GLU A 276 14.57 32.91 17.90
C GLU A 276 14.10 32.16 16.64
N TYR A 277 14.35 30.85 16.59
CA TYR A 277 13.96 30.00 15.46
C TYR A 277 12.96 28.94 15.89
N ARG A 278 11.81 29.37 16.41
CA ARG A 278 10.71 28.49 16.84
C ARG A 278 9.54 28.57 15.86
N CYS A 279 9.08 27.41 15.41
CA CYS A 279 7.79 27.29 14.76
C CYS A 279 6.71 27.07 15.83
N GLU A 280 5.83 28.04 16.03
CA GLU A 280 4.74 27.96 17.02
C GLU A 280 3.68 26.92 16.64
N THR A 281 3.34 26.81 15.34
CA THR A 281 2.37 25.82 14.83
C THR A 281 2.82 24.38 15.11
N CYS A 282 4.10 24.07 14.91
CA CYS A 282 4.66 22.74 15.14
C CYS A 282 5.24 22.55 16.56
N ASN A 283 5.40 23.66 17.29
CA ASN A 283 6.17 23.76 18.54
C ASN A 283 7.53 23.05 18.44
N ILE A 284 8.32 23.45 17.43
CA ILE A 284 9.68 22.94 17.19
C ILE A 284 10.64 24.13 17.21
N THR A 285 11.66 24.04 18.06
CA THR A 285 12.77 24.99 18.08
C THR A 285 13.92 24.44 17.24
N PHE A 286 14.44 25.26 16.34
CA PHE A 286 15.49 24.90 15.40
C PHE A 286 16.85 25.45 15.86
N CYS A 287 17.91 24.81 15.39
CA CYS A 287 19.29 25.19 15.66
C CYS A 287 19.78 26.40 14.85
N SER A 288 19.11 26.75 13.75
CA SER A 288 19.45 27.90 12.89
C SER A 288 18.24 28.36 12.09
N LYS A 289 18.33 29.58 11.53
CA LYS A 289 17.34 30.12 10.58
C LYS A 289 17.17 29.20 9.37
N GLU A 290 18.25 28.66 8.79
CA GLU A 290 18.12 27.74 7.65
C GLU A 290 17.38 26.45 8.01
N ALA A 291 17.58 25.92 9.22
CA ALA A 291 16.88 24.72 9.67
C ALA A 291 15.37 24.98 9.83
N MET A 292 15.00 26.15 10.36
CA MET A 292 13.61 26.58 10.44
C MET A 292 13.02 26.81 9.05
N THR A 293 13.70 27.55 8.17
CA THR A 293 13.25 27.80 6.79
C THR A 293 13.09 26.50 6.00
N LYS A 294 13.99 25.52 6.17
CA LYS A 294 13.83 24.17 5.59
C LYS A 294 12.62 23.44 6.13
N HIS A 295 12.35 23.54 7.43
CA HIS A 295 11.16 22.96 8.02
C HIS A 295 9.90 23.57 7.42
N LEU A 296 9.81 24.89 7.38
CA LEU A 296 8.64 25.64 6.90
C LEU A 296 8.37 25.41 5.40
N ALA A 297 9.41 25.15 4.62
CA ALA A 297 9.27 24.78 3.21
C ALA A 297 9.02 23.29 2.95
N SER A 298 9.02 22.46 4.01
CA SER A 298 8.61 21.07 3.87
C SER A 298 7.10 20.99 3.64
N ASP A 299 6.68 20.03 2.82
CA ASP A 299 5.26 19.82 2.53
C ASP A 299 4.46 19.57 3.81
N SER A 300 5.04 18.80 4.74
CA SER A 300 4.41 18.53 6.04
C SER A 300 4.18 19.78 6.90
N ALA A 301 5.10 20.75 6.89
CA ALA A 301 4.92 21.97 7.67
C ALA A 301 3.94 22.90 6.96
N ALA A 302 4.08 23.09 5.65
CA ALA A 302 3.17 23.93 4.88
C ALA A 302 1.70 23.48 5.04
N GLU A 303 1.43 22.17 4.99
CA GLU A 303 0.10 21.62 5.22
C GLU A 303 -0.43 21.87 6.65
N LEU A 304 0.41 21.69 7.67
CA LEU A 304 0.04 21.98 9.07
C LEU A 304 -0.22 23.47 9.32
N HIS A 305 0.55 24.34 8.67
CA HIS A 305 0.45 25.79 8.76
C HIS A 305 -0.80 26.32 8.06
N ALA A 306 -1.08 25.84 6.84
CA ALA A 306 -2.33 26.13 6.13
C ALA A 306 -3.55 25.67 6.95
N ALA A 307 -3.50 24.46 7.53
CA ALA A 307 -4.58 23.96 8.40
C ALA A 307 -4.76 24.76 9.70
N ALA A 308 -3.72 25.49 10.14
CA ALA A 308 -3.78 26.40 11.28
C ALA A 308 -4.11 27.86 10.89
N GLY A 309 -4.36 28.14 9.61
CA GLY A 309 -4.65 29.49 9.11
C GLY A 309 -3.44 30.43 9.12
N VAL A 310 -2.21 29.89 9.15
CA VAL A 310 -0.97 30.66 9.19
C VAL A 310 -0.24 30.48 7.85
N GLU A 311 -0.27 31.48 6.99
CA GLU A 311 0.62 31.49 5.81
C GLU A 311 2.03 31.93 6.20
N PHE A 312 3.03 31.10 5.89
CA PHE A 312 4.43 31.37 6.27
C PHE A 312 5.35 31.54 5.05
N ALA A 313 5.05 30.91 3.91
CA ALA A 313 5.82 31.03 2.67
C ALA A 313 4.94 30.72 1.45
N SER A 314 5.06 31.55 0.41
CA SER A 314 4.38 31.35 -0.87
C SER A 314 4.86 30.07 -1.58
N GLU A 315 4.05 29.55 -2.50
CA GLU A 315 4.43 28.38 -3.32
C GLU A 315 5.71 28.62 -4.13
N ALA A 316 5.92 29.86 -4.59
CA ALA A 316 7.13 30.26 -5.31
C ALA A 316 8.38 30.19 -4.42
N GLU A 317 8.30 30.68 -3.18
CA GLU A 317 9.41 30.61 -2.21
C GLU A 317 9.75 29.16 -1.82
N ARG A 318 8.72 28.32 -1.65
CA ARG A 318 8.90 26.88 -1.37
C ARG A 318 9.59 26.17 -2.54
N THR A 319 9.17 26.44 -3.76
CA THR A 319 9.76 25.89 -4.98
C THR A 319 11.22 26.31 -5.15
N ALA A 320 11.52 27.60 -4.96
CA ALA A 320 12.87 28.13 -5.04
C ALA A 320 13.81 27.52 -3.98
N LEU A 321 13.32 27.30 -2.76
CA LEU A 321 14.11 26.69 -1.70
C LEU A 321 14.36 25.19 -1.97
N LYS A 322 13.36 24.44 -2.42
CA LYS A 322 13.54 23.02 -2.83
C LYS A 322 14.58 22.89 -3.93
N ALA A 323 14.55 23.76 -4.94
CA ALA A 323 15.55 23.80 -6.00
C ALA A 323 16.95 24.10 -5.45
N THR A 324 17.07 25.03 -4.50
CA THR A 324 18.35 25.38 -3.86
C THR A 324 18.91 24.24 -3.02
N MET A 325 18.04 23.52 -2.29
CA MET A 325 18.42 22.33 -1.52
C MET A 325 18.89 21.19 -2.45
N LYS A 326 18.18 20.97 -3.56
CA LYS A 326 18.56 19.98 -4.58
C LYS A 326 19.92 20.32 -5.19
N ARG A 327 20.13 21.56 -5.64
CA ARG A 327 21.44 22.02 -6.15
C ARG A 327 22.56 21.82 -5.13
N SER A 328 22.31 22.15 -3.87
CA SER A 328 23.29 21.98 -2.80
C SER A 328 23.62 20.51 -2.53
N TYR A 329 22.63 19.61 -2.67
CA TYR A 329 22.82 18.17 -2.57
C TYR A 329 23.60 17.62 -3.77
N ASP A 330 23.19 17.99 -4.99
CA ASP A 330 23.83 17.55 -6.23
C ASP A 330 25.30 17.99 -6.26
N LYS A 331 25.59 19.23 -5.84
CA LYS A 331 26.96 19.74 -5.70
C LYS A 331 27.80 18.96 -4.67
N ARG A 332 27.25 18.63 -3.50
CA ARG A 332 27.97 17.81 -2.50
C ARG A 332 28.24 16.39 -3.00
N LYS A 333 27.32 15.84 -3.80
CA LYS A 333 27.46 14.53 -4.43
C LYS A 333 28.52 14.54 -5.53
N GLU A 334 28.58 15.60 -6.32
CA GLU A 334 29.59 15.80 -7.37
C GLU A 334 30.99 16.01 -6.78
N GLU A 335 31.10 16.74 -5.67
CA GLU A 335 32.36 17.00 -4.95
C GLU A 335 32.74 15.89 -3.95
N ASP A 336 31.96 14.82 -3.91
CA ASP A 336 32.12 13.66 -3.03
C ASP A 336 32.32 13.98 -1.53
N ARG A 337 31.73 15.09 -1.09
CA ARG A 337 31.93 15.59 0.27
C ARG A 337 31.21 14.70 1.28
N TYR A 338 31.97 14.16 2.23
CA TYR A 338 31.50 13.25 3.28
C TYR A 338 30.99 11.92 2.75
N ARG A 339 31.70 11.31 1.80
CA ARG A 339 31.48 9.92 1.40
C ARG A 339 32.28 8.96 2.28
N CYS A 340 31.64 7.87 2.69
CA CYS A 340 32.32 6.72 3.27
C CYS A 340 32.63 5.73 2.15
N ASP A 341 33.91 5.50 1.89
CA ASP A 341 34.38 4.62 0.81
C ASP A 341 33.98 3.14 1.03
N PRO A 342 34.07 2.58 2.25
CA PRO A 342 33.68 1.17 2.48
C PRO A 342 32.19 0.89 2.28
N CYS A 343 31.35 1.91 2.36
CA CYS A 343 29.90 1.81 2.24
C CYS A 343 29.32 2.53 1.01
N ASP A 344 30.17 3.18 0.22
CA ASP A 344 29.83 4.01 -0.95
C ASP A 344 28.66 4.97 -0.71
N HIS A 345 28.60 5.57 0.49
CA HIS A 345 27.50 6.45 0.90
C HIS A 345 27.95 7.88 1.20
N THR A 346 27.40 8.86 0.49
CA THR A 346 27.64 10.29 0.71
C THR A 346 26.62 10.88 1.68
N PHE A 347 27.10 11.46 2.79
CA PHE A 347 26.27 12.02 3.84
C PHE A 347 25.96 13.51 3.62
N ALA A 348 24.84 13.96 4.17
CA ALA A 348 24.37 15.33 3.99
C ALA A 348 25.24 16.39 4.68
N ASN A 349 26.01 16.02 5.70
CA ASN A 349 26.92 16.89 6.43
C ASN A 349 27.97 16.07 7.19
N LYS A 350 29.03 16.76 7.66
CA LYS A 350 30.14 16.17 8.41
C LYS A 350 29.69 15.43 9.67
N LEU A 351 28.80 16.02 10.47
CA LEU A 351 28.33 15.42 11.72
C LEU A 351 27.73 14.02 11.49
N ARG A 352 26.88 13.85 10.47
CA ARG A 352 26.27 12.54 10.18
C ARG A 352 27.25 11.53 9.61
N PHE A 353 28.27 12.00 8.90
CA PHE A 353 29.38 11.16 8.45
C PHE A 353 30.23 10.69 9.64
N ASP A 354 30.57 11.61 10.55
CA ASP A 354 31.31 11.30 11.77
C ASP A 354 30.50 10.34 12.68
N GLU A 355 29.19 10.58 12.87
CA GLU A 355 28.28 9.67 13.60
C GLU A 355 28.19 8.27 12.95
N HIS A 356 28.19 8.21 11.62
CA HIS A 356 28.20 6.95 10.89
C HIS A 356 29.49 6.17 11.12
N ASN A 357 30.64 6.85 11.05
CA ASN A 357 31.96 6.25 11.26
C ASN A 357 32.18 5.84 12.73
N ALA A 358 31.59 6.57 13.68
CA ALA A 358 31.67 6.26 15.11
C ALA A 358 30.73 5.14 15.57
N ASN A 359 29.83 4.65 14.71
CA ASN A 359 28.87 3.61 15.07
C ASN A 359 29.54 2.22 15.08
N PRO A 360 29.49 1.47 16.21
CA PRO A 360 30.14 0.16 16.33
C PRO A 360 29.72 -0.88 15.28
N ALA A 361 28.47 -0.81 14.79
CA ALA A 361 27.97 -1.71 13.75
C ALA A 361 28.59 -1.45 12.37
N PHE A 362 29.02 -0.22 12.11
CA PHE A 362 29.72 0.16 10.88
C PHE A 362 31.24 0.09 11.05
N ALA A 363 31.80 0.37 12.24
CA ALA A 363 33.21 0.17 12.53
C ALA A 363 33.68 -1.27 12.22
N ALA A 364 32.84 -2.28 12.47
CA ALA A 364 33.09 -3.66 12.08
C ALA A 364 33.19 -3.90 10.55
N ILE A 365 32.50 -3.08 9.73
CA ILE A 365 32.55 -3.12 8.26
C ILE A 365 33.83 -2.45 7.75
N HIS A 366 34.27 -1.36 8.39
CA HIS A 366 35.53 -0.68 8.07
C HIS A 366 36.76 -1.56 8.43
N LEU A 367 36.77 -2.20 9.60
CA LEU A 367 37.83 -3.15 10.02
C LEU A 367 37.92 -4.39 9.12
N ALA A 368 36.80 -4.88 8.59
CA ALA A 368 36.81 -5.99 7.63
C ALA A 368 37.42 -5.55 6.27
N ALA A 369 37.11 -4.33 5.82
CA ALA A 369 37.66 -3.76 4.58
C ALA A 369 39.18 -3.49 4.66
N GLU A 370 39.69 -3.02 5.81
CA GLU A 370 41.13 -2.79 6.02
C GLU A 370 41.94 -4.09 6.13
N ASN A 371 41.33 -5.18 6.61
CA ASN A 371 41.97 -6.49 6.75
C ASN A 371 41.74 -7.43 5.54
N GLY A 372 41.05 -6.98 4.49
CA GLY A 372 40.75 -7.79 3.30
C GLY A 372 39.76 -8.94 3.54
N GLU A 373 39.03 -8.92 4.65
CA GLU A 373 38.01 -9.94 4.98
C GLU A 373 36.61 -9.47 4.53
N PRO A 374 35.77 -10.37 3.97
CA PRO A 374 34.44 -9.98 3.53
C PRO A 374 33.54 -9.66 4.75
N PRO A 375 32.86 -8.50 4.78
CA PRO A 375 32.01 -8.12 5.91
C PRO A 375 30.85 -9.11 6.07
N LYS A 376 30.33 -9.27 7.31
CA LYS A 376 29.14 -10.10 7.59
C LYS A 376 28.06 -9.83 6.55
N GLN A 377 27.87 -10.81 5.67
CA GLN A 377 27.03 -10.63 4.50
C GLN A 377 25.57 -10.58 4.95
N SER A 378 24.93 -9.43 4.71
CA SER A 378 23.48 -9.37 4.67
C SER A 378 22.97 -10.50 3.78
N ALA A 379 22.10 -11.37 4.31
CA ALA A 379 21.51 -12.49 3.56
C ALA A 379 20.75 -12.02 2.30
N TYR A 380 20.36 -10.74 2.25
CA TYR A 380 19.74 -10.11 1.09
C TYR A 380 20.58 -8.90 0.67
N ARG A 381 21.30 -9.00 -0.45
CA ARG A 381 22.25 -7.98 -0.94
C ARG A 381 22.08 -7.80 -2.44
N CYS A 382 21.93 -6.54 -2.87
CA CYS A 382 21.86 -6.22 -4.29
C CYS A 382 23.25 -6.33 -4.92
N ARG A 383 23.41 -7.10 -5.98
CA ARG A 383 24.71 -7.28 -6.66
C ARG A 383 25.14 -6.03 -7.42
N ALA A 384 24.21 -5.31 -8.03
CA ALA A 384 24.50 -4.15 -8.86
C ALA A 384 24.95 -2.89 -8.10
N CYS A 385 24.55 -2.74 -6.83
CA CYS A 385 24.94 -1.58 -6.01
C CYS A 385 25.53 -1.96 -4.64
N ASN A 386 25.80 -3.25 -4.42
CA ASN A 386 26.33 -3.83 -3.20
C ASN A 386 25.57 -3.48 -1.90
N ARG A 387 24.32 -3.00 -2.00
CA ARG A 387 23.52 -2.58 -0.85
C ARG A 387 22.96 -3.77 -0.08
N GLY A 388 23.16 -3.80 1.23
CA GLY A 388 22.61 -4.81 2.16
C GLY A 388 21.22 -4.43 2.69
N PHE A 389 20.38 -5.44 2.94
CA PHE A 389 18.99 -5.30 3.39
C PHE A 389 18.68 -6.25 4.54
N SER A 390 18.07 -5.73 5.60
CA SER A 390 17.71 -6.53 6.78
C SER A 390 16.59 -7.53 6.54
N THR A 391 15.82 -7.41 5.45
CA THR A 391 14.72 -8.33 5.12
C THR A 391 14.62 -8.62 3.61
N LYS A 392 14.15 -9.82 3.24
CA LYS A 392 13.87 -10.22 1.84
C LYS A 392 12.91 -9.24 1.13
N TYR A 393 11.90 -8.75 1.85
CA TYR A 393 10.92 -7.78 1.34
C TYR A 393 11.57 -6.44 0.94
N SER A 394 12.46 -5.92 1.78
CA SER A 394 13.16 -4.65 1.50
C SER A 394 14.16 -4.77 0.33
N HIS A 395 14.79 -5.95 0.16
CA HIS A 395 15.65 -6.23 -0.99
C HIS A 395 14.85 -6.31 -2.29
N ARG A 396 13.72 -7.04 -2.31
CA ARG A 396 12.84 -7.14 -3.48
C ARG A 396 12.30 -5.77 -3.90
N ASN A 397 11.78 -4.98 -2.96
CA ASN A 397 11.35 -3.60 -3.23
C ASN A 397 12.46 -2.68 -3.74
N HIS A 398 13.74 -2.98 -3.51
CA HIS A 398 14.85 -2.24 -4.09
C HIS A 398 15.13 -2.66 -5.54
N MET A 399 15.04 -3.95 -5.84
CA MET A 399 15.19 -4.50 -7.19
C MET A 399 14.08 -3.99 -8.13
N ASP A 400 12.85 -3.88 -7.64
CA ASP A 400 11.69 -3.49 -8.45
C ASP A 400 11.47 -1.97 -8.54
N ASN A 401 12.34 -1.16 -7.91
CA ASN A 401 12.14 0.29 -7.83
C ASN A 401 12.73 1.01 -9.04
N PRO A 402 11.90 1.76 -9.82
CA PRO A 402 12.33 2.43 -11.06
C PRO A 402 13.53 3.37 -10.90
N ARG A 403 13.74 3.92 -9.69
CA ARG A 403 14.86 4.80 -9.38
C ARG A 403 16.23 4.12 -9.52
N PHE A 404 16.32 2.82 -9.28
CA PHE A 404 17.58 2.06 -9.28
C PHE A 404 17.79 1.26 -10.57
N LYS A 405 16.77 1.17 -11.43
CA LYS A 405 16.83 0.49 -12.73
C LYS A 405 18.06 0.90 -13.57
N PRO A 406 18.46 2.18 -13.71
CA PRO A 406 19.64 2.55 -14.50
C PRO A 406 20.96 1.97 -13.96
N ILE A 407 21.05 1.75 -12.65
CA ILE A 407 22.25 1.18 -12.00
C ILE A 407 22.29 -0.33 -12.25
N HIS A 408 21.14 -1.00 -12.16
CA HIS A 408 21.01 -2.43 -12.43
C HIS A 408 21.24 -2.75 -13.91
N ASP A 409 20.66 -1.97 -14.82
CA ASP A 409 20.85 -2.12 -16.26
C ASP A 409 22.33 -1.95 -16.66
N LYS A 410 23.01 -0.93 -16.09
CA LYS A 410 24.44 -0.70 -16.34
C LYS A 410 25.32 -1.84 -15.84
N PHE A 411 25.01 -2.38 -14.67
CA PHE A 411 25.72 -3.54 -14.10
C PHE A 411 25.52 -4.80 -14.96
N ASN A 412 24.27 -5.09 -15.33
CA ASN A 412 23.95 -6.25 -16.17
C ASN A 412 24.59 -6.15 -17.56
N ALA A 413 24.64 -4.94 -18.14
CA ALA A 413 25.35 -4.67 -19.40
C ALA A 413 26.87 -4.88 -19.30
N ALA A 414 27.47 -4.55 -18.15
CA ALA A 414 28.89 -4.76 -17.89
C ALA A 414 29.22 -6.25 -17.63
N GLU A 415 28.33 -6.99 -16.97
CA GLU A 415 28.48 -8.45 -16.79
C GLU A 415 28.36 -9.18 -18.14
N THR A 416 27.39 -8.82 -18.99
CA THR A 416 27.23 -9.43 -20.32
C THR A 416 28.42 -9.14 -21.24
N ALA A 417 29.01 -7.94 -21.18
CA ALA A 417 30.22 -7.61 -21.91
C ALA A 417 31.47 -8.39 -21.42
N SER A 418 31.52 -8.75 -20.13
CA SER A 418 32.63 -9.52 -19.54
C SER A 418 32.53 -11.04 -19.79
N THR A 419 31.39 -11.53 -20.28
CA THR A 419 31.15 -12.95 -20.60
C THR A 419 31.30 -13.32 -22.08
N LEU A 420 31.61 -12.36 -22.96
CA LEU A 420 31.93 -12.67 -24.36
C LEU A 420 33.34 -13.28 -24.45
N PRO A 421 33.52 -14.50 -24.99
CA PRO A 421 34.83 -15.08 -25.16
C PRO A 421 35.63 -14.25 -26.16
N SER A 422 36.85 -13.88 -25.78
CA SER A 422 37.85 -13.27 -26.64
C SER A 422 37.99 -14.08 -27.93
N ALA A 423 37.47 -13.57 -29.05
CA ALA A 423 37.72 -14.12 -30.38
C ALA A 423 39.21 -13.94 -30.69
N GLN A 424 39.93 -15.07 -30.77
CA GLN A 424 41.26 -15.15 -31.38
C GLN A 424 41.13 -15.31 -32.89
#